data_AF-A0A924J8K1-F1
#
_entry.id   AF-A0A924J8K1-F1
#
_cell.length_a   1.000
_cell.length_b   1.000
_cell.length_c   1.000
_cell.angle_alpha   90.00
_cell.angle_beta   90.00
_cell.angle_gamma   90.00
#
_symmetry.space_group_name_H-M   'P 1'
#
loop_
_entity.id
_entity.type
_entity.pdbx_description
1 polymer ?
#
loop_
_entity_poly.entity_id
_entity_poly.type
_entity_poly.pdbx_seq_one_letter_code
_entity_poly.pdbx_strand_id
1 'polypeptide(L)'
;MNREEKHELVSALQEKMREFGNFYIADTSSLSVAKVNNIRRKCFENGIEMKVAKNSLIKKAIEGLEGDSSEIFAALKGQSALLFSTSGNAPAKLIKALRKGSDKPVLKAAYIDSSIYVGDNHLDSLVS
;
A
#
# COMPACT_ATOMS: atom_id res chain seq x y z
N MET A 1 -18.44 -3.58 -13.17
CA MET A 1 -17.05 -3.98 -13.45
C MET A 1 -17.06 -5.18 -14.35
N ASN A 2 -16.83 -4.95 -15.64
CA ASN A 2 -16.68 -6.00 -16.63
C ASN A 2 -15.36 -6.72 -16.42
N ARG A 3 -15.23 -7.92 -17.01
CA ARG A 3 -14.05 -8.78 -16.84
C ARG A 3 -12.79 -8.12 -17.41
N GLU A 4 -12.93 -7.34 -18.48
CA GLU A 4 -11.88 -6.55 -19.14
C GLU A 4 -11.36 -5.42 -18.25
N GLU A 5 -12.24 -4.57 -17.72
CA GLU A 5 -11.88 -3.46 -16.81
C GLU A 5 -11.09 -3.94 -15.58
N LYS A 6 -11.43 -5.14 -15.06
CA LYS A 6 -10.69 -5.74 -13.94
C LYS A 6 -9.29 -6.19 -14.36
N HIS A 7 -9.15 -6.69 -15.58
CA HIS A 7 -7.85 -7.08 -16.12
C HIS A 7 -6.96 -5.85 -16.34
N GLU A 8 -7.50 -4.79 -16.91
CA GLU A 8 -6.79 -3.51 -17.09
C GLU A 8 -6.33 -2.93 -15.75
N LEU A 9 -7.20 -2.93 -14.73
CA LEU A 9 -6.82 -2.48 -13.39
C LEU A 9 -5.71 -3.33 -12.77
N VAL A 10 -5.75 -4.65 -12.95
CA VAL A 10 -4.68 -5.54 -12.46
C VAL A 10 -3.37 -5.25 -13.18
N SER A 11 -3.40 -5.11 -14.51
CA SER A 11 -2.23 -4.77 -15.32
C SER A 11 -1.63 -3.42 -14.90
N ALA A 12 -2.47 -2.39 -14.77
CA ALA A 12 -2.03 -1.07 -14.33
C ALA A 12 -1.44 -1.08 -12.90
N LEU A 13 -1.98 -1.90 -11.99
CA LEU A 13 -1.40 -2.06 -10.66
C LEU A 13 -0.04 -2.79 -10.72
N GLN A 14 0.09 -3.80 -11.57
CA GLN A 14 1.35 -4.52 -11.78
C GLN A 14 2.43 -3.62 -12.37
N GLU A 15 2.10 -2.82 -13.37
CA GLU A 15 3.01 -1.84 -13.96
C GLU A 15 3.52 -0.87 -12.90
N LYS A 16 2.63 -0.30 -12.07
CA LYS A 16 3.05 0.59 -10.98
C LYS A 16 3.92 -0.12 -9.94
N MET A 17 3.56 -1.35 -9.55
CA MET A 17 4.38 -2.13 -8.63
C MET A 17 5.79 -2.36 -9.20
N ARG A 18 5.92 -2.62 -10.52
CA ARG A 18 7.21 -2.78 -11.20
C ARG A 18 7.97 -1.46 -11.37
N GLU A 19 7.28 -0.37 -11.69
CA GLU A 19 7.86 0.96 -11.89
C GLU A 19 8.44 1.53 -10.59
N PHE A 20 7.69 1.47 -9.49
CA PHE A 20 8.13 1.99 -8.21
C PHE A 20 9.07 1.04 -7.46
N GLY A 21 8.95 -0.28 -7.68
CA GLY A 21 9.71 -1.33 -7.00
C GLY A 21 9.32 -1.55 -5.52
N ASN A 22 8.82 -0.49 -4.87
CA ASN A 22 8.45 -0.49 -3.45
C ASN A 22 6.97 -0.10 -3.29
N PHE A 23 6.23 -0.90 -2.51
CA PHE A 23 4.83 -0.62 -2.22
C PHE A 23 4.44 -1.00 -0.80
N TYR A 24 3.50 -0.25 -0.26
CA TYR A 24 2.98 -0.41 1.09
C TYR A 24 1.49 -0.66 1.05
N ILE A 25 1.01 -1.54 1.92
CA ILE A 25 -0.39 -1.84 2.11
C ILE A 25 -0.79 -1.38 3.50
N ALA A 26 -1.70 -0.41 3.54
CA ALA A 26 -2.19 0.18 4.77
C ALA A 26 -3.70 -0.03 4.93
N ASP A 27 -4.13 -0.18 6.18
CA ASP A 27 -5.54 -0.13 6.56
C ASP A 27 -5.99 1.32 6.71
N THR A 28 -6.95 1.72 5.86
CA THR A 28 -7.63 3.00 5.97
C THR A 28 -9.08 2.86 6.44
N SER A 29 -9.49 1.69 6.95
CA SER A 29 -10.82 1.47 7.51
C SER A 29 -11.11 2.48 8.61
N SER A 30 -12.38 2.87 8.76
CA SER A 30 -12.88 3.84 9.77
C SER A 30 -12.30 5.26 9.71
N LEU A 31 -11.53 5.62 8.67
CA LEU A 31 -11.15 7.01 8.42
C LEU A 31 -12.29 7.75 7.71
N SER A 32 -12.57 8.97 8.16
CA SER A 32 -13.52 9.85 7.48
C SER A 32 -12.98 10.28 6.11
N VAL A 33 -13.88 10.66 5.20
CA VAL A 33 -13.52 11.15 3.86
C VAL A 33 -12.53 12.32 3.95
N ALA A 34 -12.71 13.22 4.92
CA ALA A 34 -11.80 14.34 5.16
C ALA A 34 -10.38 13.88 5.52
N LYS A 35 -10.25 12.87 6.39
CA LYS A 35 -8.94 12.29 6.75
C LYS A 35 -8.29 11.60 5.55
N VAL A 36 -9.05 10.81 4.78
CA VAL A 36 -8.54 10.13 3.57
C VAL A 36 -8.06 11.15 2.52
N ASN A 37 -8.78 12.26 2.34
CA ASN A 37 -8.36 13.32 1.42
C ASN A 37 -7.08 14.02 1.89
N ASN A 38 -6.93 14.26 3.19
CA ASN A 38 -5.69 14.80 3.75
C ASN A 38 -4.53 13.83 3.58
N ILE A 39 -4.75 12.53 3.77
CA ILE A 39 -3.73 11.50 3.51
C ILE A 39 -3.32 11.55 2.04
N ARG A 40 -4.29 11.54 1.12
CA ARG A 40 -4.00 11.66 -0.33
C ARG A 40 -3.18 12.88 -0.68
N ARG A 41 -3.51 14.04 -0.10
CA ARG A 41 -2.77 15.28 -0.32
C ARG A 41 -1.33 15.16 0.17
N LYS A 42 -1.12 14.66 1.39
CA LYS A 42 0.22 14.44 1.94
C LYS A 42 1.01 13.40 1.17
N CYS A 43 0.37 12.31 0.71
CA CYS A 43 1.01 11.35 -0.18
C CYS A 43 1.54 12.05 -1.43
N PHE A 44 0.70 12.85 -2.09
CA PHE A 44 1.08 13.58 -3.30
C PHE A 44 2.22 14.58 -3.06
N GLU A 45 2.19 15.34 -1.96
CA GLU A 45 3.28 16.26 -1.57
C GLU A 45 4.62 15.54 -1.36
N ASN A 46 4.59 14.28 -0.92
CA ASN A 46 5.78 13.45 -0.70
C ASN A 46 6.13 12.58 -1.93
N GLY A 47 5.47 12.79 -3.08
CA GLY A 47 5.69 11.99 -4.29
C GLY A 47 5.25 10.52 -4.16
N ILE A 48 4.30 10.23 -3.26
CA ILE A 48 3.75 8.90 -3.01
C ILE A 48 2.40 8.81 -3.71
N GLU A 49 2.21 7.81 -4.57
CA GLU A 49 0.91 7.57 -5.19
C GLU A 49 0.06 6.63 -4.33
N MET A 50 -1.16 7.06 -3.98
CA MET A 50 -2.07 6.25 -3.17
C MET A 50 -3.27 5.75 -3.99
N LYS A 51 -3.45 4.43 -4.07
CA LYS A 51 -4.59 3.76 -4.71
C LYS A 51 -5.30 2.83 -3.75
N VAL A 52 -6.63 2.90 -3.71
CA VAL A 52 -7.45 1.96 -2.94
C VAL A 52 -8.03 0.94 -3.91
N ALA A 53 -7.81 -0.34 -3.64
CA ALA A 53 -8.24 -1.43 -4.51
C ALA A 53 -8.81 -2.60 -3.70
N LYS A 54 -9.62 -3.44 -4.35
CA LYS A 54 -10.16 -4.66 -3.72
C LYS A 54 -9.04 -5.65 -3.48
N ASN A 55 -9.06 -6.33 -2.32
CA ASN A 55 -8.04 -7.32 -1.95
C ASN A 55 -7.86 -8.42 -3.00
N SER A 56 -8.93 -8.84 -3.68
CA SER A 56 -8.84 -9.83 -4.76
C SER A 56 -8.10 -9.33 -6.00
N LEU A 57 -8.15 -8.03 -6.30
CA LEU A 57 -7.39 -7.42 -7.40
C LEU A 57 -5.92 -7.25 -7.01
N ILE A 58 -5.67 -6.83 -5.77
CA ILE A 58 -4.31 -6.71 -5.23
C ILE A 58 -3.63 -8.08 -5.23
N LYS A 59 -4.33 -9.13 -4.78
CA LYS A 59 -3.84 -10.50 -4.80
C LYS A 59 -3.43 -10.93 -6.22
N LYS A 60 -4.31 -10.73 -7.21
CA LYS A 60 -4.00 -11.05 -8.61
C LYS A 60 -2.84 -10.24 -9.18
N ALA A 61 -2.73 -8.96 -8.82
CA ALA A 61 -1.62 -8.12 -9.26
C ALA A 61 -0.29 -8.67 -8.71
N ILE A 62 -0.26 -9.01 -7.43
CA ILE A 62 0.91 -9.57 -6.76
C ILE A 62 1.24 -10.99 -7.28
N GLU A 63 0.25 -11.83 -7.57
CA GLU A 63 0.47 -13.17 -8.15
C GLU A 63 1.17 -13.14 -9.52
N GLY A 64 1.03 -12.05 -10.29
CA GLY A 64 1.77 -11.86 -11.54
C GLY A 64 3.07 -11.05 -11.40
N LEU A 65 3.48 -10.72 -10.18
CA LEU A 65 4.86 -10.30 -9.91
C LEU A 65 5.69 -11.55 -9.63
N GLU A 66 6.90 -11.61 -10.18
CA GLU A 66 7.87 -12.67 -9.88
C GLU A 66 8.46 -12.42 -8.49
N GLY A 67 7.75 -12.85 -7.46
CA GLY A 67 8.20 -12.71 -6.07
C GLY A 67 7.28 -13.45 -5.10
N ASP A 68 7.87 -14.16 -4.15
CA ASP A 68 7.16 -15.02 -3.21
C ASP A 68 6.41 -14.19 -2.15
N SER A 69 5.31 -13.58 -2.57
CA SER A 69 4.56 -12.56 -1.81
C SER A 69 3.42 -13.16 -1.00
N SER A 70 3.48 -14.47 -0.77
CA SER A 70 2.47 -15.29 -0.11
C SER A 70 2.10 -14.76 1.29
N GLU A 71 3.08 -14.19 1.99
CA GLU A 71 2.91 -13.60 3.33
C GLU A 71 2.02 -12.35 3.31
N ILE A 72 2.03 -11.57 2.22
CA ILE A 72 1.18 -10.38 2.07
C ILE A 72 -0.30 -10.77 2.03
N PHE A 73 -0.62 -11.93 1.45
CA PHE A 73 -2.01 -12.38 1.32
C PHE A 73 -2.70 -12.60 2.67
N ALA A 74 -1.95 -13.03 3.69
CA ALA A 74 -2.48 -13.18 5.05
C ALA A 74 -2.89 -11.82 5.67
N ALA A 75 -2.22 -10.75 5.26
CA ALA A 75 -2.45 -9.38 5.73
C ALA A 75 -3.57 -8.65 4.95
N LEU A 76 -4.02 -9.17 3.80
CA LEU A 76 -5.09 -8.58 2.98
C LEU A 76 -6.51 -8.82 3.55
N LYS A 77 -6.77 -8.34 4.76
CA LYS A 77 -8.10 -8.41 5.42
C LYS A 77 -8.72 -7.02 5.55
N GLY A 78 -10.02 -6.86 5.27
CA GLY A 78 -10.68 -5.54 5.35
C GLY A 78 -10.31 -4.59 4.20
N GLN A 79 -10.36 -3.28 4.44
CA GLN A 79 -10.04 -2.26 3.43
C GLN A 79 -8.52 -2.10 3.29
N SER A 80 -8.01 -2.14 2.06
CA SER A 80 -6.59 -2.03 1.77
C SER A 80 -6.31 -0.86 0.84
N ALA A 81 -5.42 0.03 1.27
CA ALA A 81 -4.86 1.11 0.47
C ALA A 81 -3.42 0.76 0.10
N LEU A 82 -3.11 0.82 -1.19
CA LEU A 82 -1.77 0.72 -1.74
C LEU A 82 -1.13 2.11 -1.78
N LEU A 83 0.10 2.19 -1.33
CA LEU A 83 0.96 3.36 -1.37
C LEU A 83 2.21 2.98 -2.17
N PHE A 84 2.42 3.64 -3.30
CA PHE A 84 3.56 3.42 -4.18
C PHE A 84 4.54 4.57 -4.00
N SER A 85 5.82 4.24 -3.86
CA SER A 85 6.88 5.23 -3.77
C SER A 85 8.16 4.67 -4.35
N THR A 86 8.97 5.53 -4.96
CA THR A 86 10.32 5.16 -5.40
C THR A 86 11.24 4.98 -4.20
N SER A 87 10.99 5.68 -3.09
CA SER A 87 11.75 5.53 -1.85
C SER A 87 11.12 4.50 -0.93
N GLY A 88 11.91 3.52 -0.49
CA GLY A 88 11.49 2.52 0.47
C GLY A 88 11.04 3.10 1.81
N ASN A 89 11.59 4.24 2.26
CA ASN A 89 11.29 4.80 3.59
C ASN A 89 10.21 5.89 3.61
N ALA A 90 9.87 6.48 2.46
CA ALA A 90 8.95 7.61 2.40
C ALA A 90 7.52 7.26 2.86
N PRO A 91 6.93 6.12 2.44
CA PRO A 91 5.61 5.70 2.92
C PRO A 91 5.60 5.42 4.43
N ALA A 92 6.65 4.82 4.98
CA ALA A 92 6.76 4.54 6.41
C ALA A 92 6.79 5.83 7.24
N LYS A 93 7.61 6.81 6.83
CA LYS A 93 7.68 8.14 7.45
C LYS A 93 6.33 8.84 7.41
N LEU A 94 5.63 8.76 6.29
CA LEU A 94 4.29 9.33 6.15
C LEU A 94 3.28 8.66 7.08
N ILE A 95 3.24 7.32 7.14
CA ILE A 95 2.34 6.58 8.04
C ILE A 95 2.61 6.97 9.50
N LYS A 96 3.89 7.06 9.91
CA LYS A 96 4.25 7.50 11.27
C LYS A 96 3.85 8.94 11.55
N ALA A 97 4.00 9.85 10.58
CA ALA A 97 3.56 11.24 10.72
C ALA A 97 2.04 11.37 10.82
N LEU A 98 1.29 10.57 10.06
CA LEU A 98 -0.17 10.50 10.14
C LEU A 98 -0.64 9.94 11.48
N ARG A 99 0.12 9.01 12.06
CA ARG A 99 -0.18 8.39 13.35
C ARG A 99 -0.09 9.33 14.54
N LYS A 100 0.76 10.35 14.46
CA LYS A 100 0.89 11.37 15.53
C LYS A 100 -0.41 12.12 15.84
N GLY A 101 -1.42 12.07 14.96
CA GLY A 101 -2.74 12.68 15.18
C GLY A 101 -3.93 11.72 15.09
N SER A 102 -3.71 10.42 14.88
CA SER A 102 -4.77 9.41 14.73
C SER A 102 -4.17 8.00 14.76
N ASP A 103 -4.79 7.00 15.39
CA ASP A 103 -4.25 5.62 15.43
C ASP A 103 -4.23 4.87 14.07
N LYS A 104 -4.62 5.56 12.99
CA LYS A 104 -4.74 5.04 11.63
C LYS A 104 -4.12 6.03 10.65
N PRO A 105 -3.53 5.57 9.53
CA PRO A 105 -3.62 4.20 8.98
C PRO A 105 -2.69 3.17 9.64
N VAL A 106 -3.09 1.90 9.59
CA VAL A 106 -2.31 0.76 10.14
C VAL A 106 -1.49 0.10 9.05
N LEU A 107 -0.21 -0.15 9.27
CA LEU A 107 0.60 -0.89 8.32
C LEU A 107 0.21 -2.37 8.38
N LYS A 108 -0.23 -2.92 7.24
CA LYS A 108 -0.53 -4.35 7.13
C LYS A 108 0.63 -5.11 6.55
N ALA A 109 1.17 -4.61 5.45
CA ALA A 109 2.32 -5.19 4.78
C ALA A 109 3.10 -4.12 4.02
N ALA A 110 4.39 -4.34 3.81
CA ALA A 110 5.23 -3.57 2.92
C ALA A 110 6.11 -4.51 2.09
N TYR A 111 6.36 -4.12 0.86
CA TYR A 111 7.31 -4.75 -0.04
C TYR A 111 8.36 -3.71 -0.42
N ILE A 112 9.60 -3.98 -0.06
CA ILE A 112 10.72 -3.06 -0.26
C ILE A 112 11.93 -3.86 -0.71
N ASP A 113 12.48 -3.56 -1.88
CA ASP A 113 13.71 -4.18 -2.41
C ASP A 113 13.70 -5.72 -2.25
N SER A 114 12.61 -6.36 -2.68
CA SER A 114 12.38 -7.82 -2.57
C SER A 114 12.24 -8.38 -1.15
N SER A 115 12.23 -7.53 -0.14
CA SER A 115 11.93 -7.90 1.24
C SER A 115 10.46 -7.63 1.57
N ILE A 116 9.82 -8.61 2.20
CA ILE A 116 8.43 -8.50 2.65
C ILE A 116 8.42 -8.23 4.15
N TYR A 117 7.66 -7.23 4.56
CA TYR A 117 7.42 -6.90 5.95
C TYR A 117 5.93 -7.03 6.21
N VAL A 118 5.53 -7.93 7.11
CA VAL A 118 4.12 -8.13 7.46
C VAL A 118 3.86 -7.71 8.88
N GLY A 119 2.86 -6.87 9.07
CA GLY A 119 2.42 -6.40 10.37
C GLY A 119 2.96 -5.03 10.75
N ASP A 120 2.27 -4.43 11.71
CA ASP A 120 2.48 -3.05 12.10
C ASP A 120 3.78 -2.83 12.90
N ASN A 121 4.29 -3.90 13.51
CA ASN A 121 5.51 -3.90 14.32
C ASN A 121 6.76 -3.51 13.52
N HIS A 122 6.73 -3.67 12.19
CA HIS A 122 7.84 -3.31 11.32
C HIS A 122 7.88 -1.82 10.98
N LEU A 123 6.82 -1.04 11.28
CA LEU A 123 6.76 0.36 10.88
C LEU A 123 7.94 1.18 11.40
N ASP A 124 8.37 0.97 12.65
CA ASP A 124 9.50 1.71 13.22
C ASP A 124 10.85 1.32 12.59
N SER A 125 10.99 0.07 12.15
CA SER A 125 12.17 -0.39 11.41
C SER A 125 12.23 0.23 10.02
N LEU A 126 11.08 0.40 9.36
CA LEU A 126 10.97 0.95 8.01
C LEU A 126 11.11 2.48 7.93
N VAL A 127 10.98 3.17 9.07
CA VAL A 127 11.14 4.63 9.16
C VAL A 127 12.62 5.04 9.25
N SER A 128 13.45 4.15 9.79
CA SER A 128 14.84 4.42 10.15
C SER A 128 15.73 4.61 8.93
#